data_AF-A0A2W6J324-F1
#
_entry.id   AF-A0A2W6J324-F1
#
_cell.length_a   1.000
_cell.length_b   1.000
_cell.length_c   1.000
_cell.angle_alpha   90.00
_cell.angle_beta   90.00
_cell.angle_gamma   90.00
#
_symmetry.space_group_name_H-M   'P 1'
#
loop_
_entity.id
_entity.type
_entity.pdbx_description
1 polymer ?
#
loop_
_entity_poly.entity_id
_entity_poly.type
_entity_poly.pdbx_seq_one_letter_code
_entity_poly.pdbx_strand_id
1 'polypeptide(L)'
;MSHTRAPMDRLVRANADEINRLRQAIREAAGARWRGPEEMQRHAAACAAYNQRYEQLAFPGGYANALKQLAEHDPNTVDVVLTFLEVRPYFFRSGYMWKTLLKRVQRVPMGAKQQARMQKILDAYAVYRAGSRHIR
;
A
#
# COMPACT_ATOMS: atom_id res chain seq x y z
N MET A 1 -12.93 12.94 -11.21
CA MET A 1 -12.95 11.87 -12.23
C MET A 1 -13.05 10.55 -11.49
N SER A 2 -14.17 9.82 -11.61
CA SER A 2 -14.32 8.50 -10.97
C SER A 2 -13.36 7.51 -11.62
N HIS A 3 -12.35 7.04 -10.88
CA HIS A 3 -11.41 6.05 -11.39
C HIS A 3 -12.13 4.71 -11.60
N THR A 4 -12.07 4.16 -12.82
CA THR A 4 -12.53 2.79 -13.06
C THR A 4 -11.70 1.83 -12.21
N ARG A 5 -12.36 0.88 -11.53
CA ARG A 5 -11.72 -0.02 -10.54
C ARG A 5 -10.56 -0.85 -11.12
N ALA A 6 -10.72 -1.36 -12.35
CA ALA A 6 -9.74 -2.26 -12.97
C ALA A 6 -8.37 -1.58 -13.26
N PRO A 7 -8.31 -0.37 -13.83
CA PRO A 7 -7.07 0.41 -13.91
C PRO A 7 -6.38 0.63 -12.56
N MET A 8 -7.17 0.94 -11.51
CA MET A 8 -6.63 1.24 -10.19
C MET A 8 -6.04 -0.01 -9.50
N ASP A 9 -6.70 -1.16 -9.63
CA ASP A 9 -6.18 -2.44 -9.14
C ASP A 9 -4.80 -2.76 -9.76
N ARG A 10 -4.68 -2.68 -11.09
CA ARG A 10 -3.41 -2.90 -11.79
C ARG A 10 -2.32 -1.94 -11.32
N LEU A 11 -2.66 -0.67 -11.11
CA LEU A 11 -1.71 0.33 -10.61
C LEU A 11 -1.21 -0.02 -9.20
N VAL A 12 -2.11 -0.38 -8.29
CA VAL A 12 -1.73 -0.75 -6.91
C VAL A 12 -0.80 -1.96 -6.90
N ARG A 13 -1.05 -2.97 -7.76
CA ARG A 13 -0.18 -4.15 -7.90
C ARG A 13 1.19 -3.78 -8.47
N ALA A 14 1.21 -3.06 -9.59
CA ALA A 14 2.45 -2.64 -10.25
C ALA A 14 3.34 -1.81 -9.30
N ASN A 15 2.72 -0.91 -8.51
CA ASN A 15 3.44 -0.14 -7.51
C ASN A 15 4.05 -1.02 -6.41
N ALA A 16 3.31 -2.03 -5.94
CA ALA A 16 3.80 -2.96 -4.92
C ALA A 16 5.01 -3.76 -5.43
N ASP A 17 4.92 -4.25 -6.67
CA ASP A 17 6.01 -4.97 -7.33
C ASP A 17 7.26 -4.09 -7.47
N GLU A 18 7.08 -2.82 -7.84
CA GLU A 18 8.18 -1.87 -7.96
C GLU A 18 8.84 -1.55 -6.60
N ILE A 19 8.06 -1.38 -5.52
CA ILE A 19 8.61 -1.21 -4.17
C ILE A 19 9.44 -2.43 -3.78
N ASN A 20 8.94 -3.63 -4.07
CA ASN A 20 9.65 -4.86 -3.76
C ASN A 20 10.93 -5.00 -4.57
N ARG A 21 10.94 -4.61 -5.85
CA ARG A 21 12.13 -4.57 -6.69
C ARG A 21 13.19 -3.61 -6.12
N LEU A 22 12.80 -2.39 -5.76
CA LEU A 22 13.72 -1.42 -5.15
C LEU A 22 14.28 -1.92 -3.81
N ARG A 23 13.44 -2.58 -3.00
CA ARG A 23 13.86 -3.16 -1.73
C ARG A 23 14.82 -4.34 -1.91
N GLN A 24 14.62 -5.14 -2.95
CA GLN A 24 15.51 -6.23 -3.31
C GLN A 24 16.90 -5.69 -3.72
N ALA A 25 16.95 -4.63 -4.53
CA ALA A 25 18.20 -3.96 -4.89
C ALA A 25 18.97 -3.42 -3.67
N ILE A 26 18.27 -2.85 -2.68
CA ILE A 26 18.90 -2.47 -1.40
C ILE A 26 19.49 -3.69 -0.70
N ARG A 27 18.74 -4.79 -0.62
CA ARG A 27 19.20 -6.02 0.06
C ARG A 27 20.44 -6.60 -0.58
N GLU A 28 20.50 -6.62 -1.91
CA GLU A 28 21.65 -7.08 -2.68
C GLU A 28 22.88 -6.19 -2.44
N ALA A 29 22.71 -4.86 -2.55
CA ALA A 29 23.80 -3.92 -2.30
C ALA A 29 24.28 -3.96 -0.84
N ALA A 30 23.37 -4.19 0.12
CA ALA A 30 23.71 -4.29 1.54
C ALA A 30 24.65 -5.46 1.85
N GLY A 31 24.56 -6.57 1.10
CA GLY A 31 25.44 -7.73 1.28
C GLY A 31 26.89 -7.47 0.84
N ALA A 32 27.10 -6.54 -0.10
CA ALA A 32 28.42 -6.19 -0.63
C ALA A 32 29.01 -4.90 -0.06
N ARG A 33 28.24 -4.12 0.70
CA ARG A 33 28.58 -2.74 1.12
C ARG A 33 29.91 -2.57 1.87
N TRP A 34 30.41 -3.65 2.48
CA TRP A 34 31.65 -3.63 3.26
C TRP A 34 32.90 -3.99 2.43
N ARG A 35 32.75 -4.30 1.14
CA ARG A 35 33.86 -4.69 0.26
C ARG A 35 34.73 -3.50 -0.17
N GLY A 36 34.17 -2.29 -0.16
CA GLY A 36 34.86 -1.10 -0.62
C GLY A 36 33.97 0.15 -0.62
N PRO A 37 34.57 1.33 -0.88
CA PRO A 37 33.84 2.59 -0.91
C PRO A 37 32.81 2.66 -2.06
N GLU A 38 33.07 2.00 -3.20
CA GLU A 38 32.13 1.93 -4.31
C GLU A 38 30.85 1.17 -3.95
N GLU A 39 30.97 0.02 -3.28
CA GLU A 39 29.84 -0.79 -2.85
C GLU A 39 29.02 -0.09 -1.77
N MET A 40 29.69 0.64 -0.87
CA MET A 40 29.02 1.51 0.09
C MET A 40 28.20 2.59 -0.63
N GLN A 41 28.77 3.24 -1.66
CA GLN A 41 28.07 4.24 -2.45
C GLN A 41 26.89 3.65 -3.23
N ARG A 42 27.02 2.44 -3.79
CA ARG A 42 25.91 1.72 -4.46
C ARG A 42 24.77 1.43 -3.49
N HIS A 43 25.06 0.99 -2.27
CA HIS A 43 24.04 0.77 -1.25
C HIS A 43 23.35 2.08 -0.83
N ALA A 44 24.11 3.17 -0.69
CA ALA A 44 23.55 4.49 -0.40
C ALA A 44 22.63 4.99 -1.53
N ALA A 45 23.04 4.83 -2.78
CA ALA A 45 22.24 5.18 -3.95
C ALA A 45 20.94 4.36 -4.03
N ALA A 46 21.00 3.05 -3.75
CA ALA A 46 19.81 2.21 -3.70
C ALA A 46 18.83 2.65 -2.59
N CYS A 47 19.34 2.99 -1.41
CA CYS A 47 18.53 3.55 -0.32
C CYS A 47 17.87 4.88 -0.72
N ALA A 48 18.60 5.78 -1.37
CA ALA A 48 18.09 7.06 -1.82
C ALA A 48 16.97 6.90 -2.86
N ALA A 49 17.19 6.05 -3.88
CA ALA A 49 16.20 5.75 -4.91
C ALA A 49 14.91 5.15 -4.34
N TYR A 50 15.03 4.24 -3.36
CA TYR A 50 13.87 3.69 -2.66
C TYR A 50 13.11 4.78 -1.91
N ASN A 51 13.79 5.58 -1.08
CA ASN A 51 13.14 6.61 -0.26
C ASN A 51 12.44 7.67 -1.11
N GLN A 52 13.05 8.09 -2.22
CA GLN A 52 12.49 9.08 -3.13
C GLN A 52 11.18 8.62 -3.77
N ARG A 53 11.07 7.32 -4.11
CA ARG A 53 9.91 6.78 -4.83
C ARG A 53 8.87 6.14 -3.91
N TYR A 54 9.26 5.77 -2.70
CA TYR A 54 8.40 5.01 -1.78
C TYR A 54 7.07 5.72 -1.52
N GLU A 55 7.07 7.03 -1.24
CA GLU A 55 5.83 7.75 -0.93
C GLU A 55 4.83 7.74 -2.10
N GLN A 56 5.34 7.91 -3.33
CA GLN A 56 4.54 7.94 -4.55
C GLN A 56 4.00 6.56 -4.93
N LEU A 57 4.78 5.50 -4.67
CA LEU A 57 4.40 4.14 -4.99
C LEU A 57 3.49 3.53 -3.92
N ALA A 58 3.73 3.82 -2.63
CA ALA A 58 3.07 3.13 -1.53
C ALA A 58 1.55 3.31 -1.52
N PHE A 59 1.04 4.41 -2.06
CA PHE A 59 -0.38 4.62 -2.28
C PHE A 59 -0.61 5.51 -3.52
N PRO A 60 -1.54 5.17 -4.44
CA PRO A 60 -1.85 6.01 -5.59
C PRO A 60 -2.31 7.42 -5.15
N GLY A 61 -1.58 8.46 -5.57
CA GLY A 61 -1.85 9.84 -5.16
C GLY A 61 -1.21 10.25 -3.83
N GLY A 62 -0.33 9.41 -3.26
CA GLY A 62 0.43 9.69 -2.05
C GLY A 62 -0.30 9.32 -0.77
N TYR A 63 0.37 8.60 0.12
CA TYR A 63 -0.28 8.09 1.34
C TYR A 63 -0.70 9.21 2.30
N ALA A 64 0.17 10.20 2.54
CA ALA A 64 -0.16 11.32 3.42
C ALA A 64 -1.35 12.14 2.90
N ASN A 65 -1.38 12.36 1.58
CA ASN A 65 -2.48 13.07 0.92
C ASN A 65 -3.80 12.28 1.02
N ALA A 66 -3.80 10.98 0.75
CA ALA A 66 -4.99 10.14 0.88
C ALA A 66 -5.55 10.14 2.31
N LEU A 67 -4.68 10.15 3.32
CA LEU A 67 -5.07 10.25 4.72
C LEU A 67 -5.74 11.58 5.07
N LYS A 68 -5.29 12.69 4.44
CA LYS A 68 -5.91 14.01 4.57
C LYS A 68 -7.26 14.06 3.86
N GLN A 69 -7.32 13.62 2.60
CA GLN A 69 -8.55 13.62 1.80
C GLN A 69 -9.64 12.71 2.38
N LEU A 70 -9.27 11.58 3.01
CA LEU A 70 -10.22 10.76 3.77
C LEU A 70 -10.84 11.52 4.95
N ALA A 71 -10.07 12.36 5.64
CA ALA A 71 -10.58 13.16 6.75
C ALA A 71 -11.52 14.29 6.25
N GLU A 72 -11.31 14.75 5.02
CA GLU A 72 -12.16 15.72 4.32
C GLU A 72 -13.37 15.08 3.63
N HIS A 73 -13.54 13.75 3.76
CA HIS A 73 -14.61 12.96 3.16
C HIS A 73 -14.68 13.04 1.62
N ASP A 74 -13.53 13.19 0.95
CA ASP A 74 -13.50 13.19 -0.52
C ASP A 74 -13.96 11.82 -1.09
N PRO A 75 -15.03 11.78 -1.89
CA PRO A 75 -15.61 10.53 -2.36
C PRO A 75 -14.71 9.78 -3.35
N ASN A 76 -13.85 10.48 -4.10
CA ASN A 76 -12.92 9.82 -5.03
C ASN A 76 -11.85 9.04 -4.27
N THR A 77 -11.35 9.62 -3.18
CA THR A 77 -10.35 9.01 -2.30
C THR A 77 -10.90 7.74 -1.65
N VAL A 78 -12.17 7.72 -1.24
CA VAL A 78 -12.82 6.52 -0.69
C VAL A 78 -12.72 5.34 -1.66
N ASP A 79 -12.99 5.56 -2.95
CA ASP A 79 -12.93 4.48 -3.95
C ASP A 79 -11.51 3.94 -4.18
N VAL A 80 -10.50 4.81 -4.13
CA VAL A 80 -9.08 4.40 -4.23
C VAL A 80 -8.68 3.60 -2.98
N VAL A 81 -9.08 4.05 -1.80
CA VAL A 81 -8.80 3.37 -0.53
C VAL A 81 -9.46 2.00 -0.48
N LEU A 82 -10.74 1.91 -0.87
CA LEU A 82 -11.44 0.63 -0.97
C LEU A 82 -10.71 -0.31 -1.94
N THR A 83 -10.24 0.20 -3.08
CA THR A 83 -9.47 -0.60 -4.04
C THR A 83 -8.16 -1.10 -3.43
N PHE A 84 -7.40 -0.24 -2.73
CA PHE A 84 -6.19 -0.66 -2.03
C PHE A 84 -6.46 -1.75 -0.99
N LEU A 85 -7.55 -1.62 -0.23
CA LEU A 85 -7.94 -2.59 0.79
C LEU A 85 -8.36 -3.94 0.18
N GLU A 86 -9.05 -3.92 -0.97
CA GLU A 86 -9.44 -5.10 -1.75
C GLU A 86 -8.24 -5.83 -2.34
N VAL A 87 -7.30 -5.09 -2.93
CA VAL A 87 -6.09 -5.65 -3.56
C VAL A 87 -5.14 -6.22 -2.51
N ARG A 88 -5.05 -5.54 -1.35
CA ARG A 88 -4.19 -5.92 -0.23
C ARG A 88 -2.73 -6.15 -0.68
N PRO A 89 -2.08 -5.13 -1.29
CA PRO A 89 -0.74 -5.27 -1.84
C PRO A 89 0.27 -5.67 -0.77
N TYR A 90 1.27 -6.46 -1.16
CA TYR A 90 2.30 -6.96 -0.24
C TYR A 90 3.65 -6.27 -0.50
N PHE A 91 3.97 -5.29 0.33
CA PHE A 91 5.27 -4.62 0.38
C PHE A 91 5.59 -4.13 1.79
N PHE A 92 6.77 -3.55 2.03
CA PHE A 92 7.16 -3.05 3.35
C PHE A 92 6.14 -2.05 3.92
N ARG A 93 5.69 -2.27 5.17
CA ARG A 93 4.64 -1.48 5.87
C ARG A 93 3.22 -1.50 5.28
N SER A 94 2.98 -2.15 4.13
CA SER A 94 1.65 -2.29 3.52
C SER A 94 0.56 -2.76 4.51
N GLY A 95 0.87 -3.71 5.39
CA GLY A 95 -0.07 -4.19 6.41
C GLY A 95 -0.44 -3.15 7.48
N TYR A 96 0.49 -2.27 7.86
CA TYR A 96 0.19 -1.14 8.77
C TYR A 96 -0.67 -0.09 8.07
N MET A 97 -0.35 0.20 6.80
CA MET A 97 -1.14 1.09 5.96
C MET A 97 -2.56 0.55 5.81
N TRP A 98 -2.73 -0.73 5.49
CA TRP A 98 -4.02 -1.39 5.35
C TRP A 98 -4.88 -1.22 6.62
N LYS A 99 -4.32 -1.52 7.80
CA LYS A 99 -5.03 -1.35 9.08
C LYS A 99 -5.43 0.10 9.35
N THR A 100 -4.55 1.04 9.02
CA THR A 100 -4.80 2.47 9.25
C THR A 100 -5.88 2.99 8.33
N LEU A 101 -5.81 2.63 7.05
CA LEU A 101 -6.79 2.97 6.03
C LEU A 101 -8.15 2.40 6.38
N LEU A 102 -8.24 1.11 6.71
CA LEU A 102 -9.50 0.45 7.10
C LEU A 102 -10.20 1.20 8.23
N LYS A 103 -9.45 1.52 9.31
CA LYS A 103 -10.02 2.23 10.47
C LYS A 103 -10.55 3.62 10.11
N ARG A 104 -9.90 4.31 9.18
CA ARG A 104 -10.29 5.68 8.78
C ARG A 104 -11.47 5.68 7.83
N VAL A 105 -11.44 4.84 6.79
CA VAL A 105 -12.50 4.80 5.79
C VAL A 105 -13.85 4.38 6.40
N GLN A 106 -13.85 3.57 7.47
CA GLN A 106 -15.07 3.21 8.22
C GLN A 106 -15.80 4.41 8.87
N ARG A 107 -15.11 5.55 9.04
CA ARG A 107 -15.69 6.77 9.63
C ARG A 107 -16.25 7.73 8.60
N VAL A 108 -16.02 7.46 7.31
CA VAL A 108 -16.45 8.32 6.21
C VAL A 108 -17.86 7.89 5.78
N PRO A 109 -18.79 8.84 5.57
CA PRO A 109 -20.09 8.53 4.98
C PRO A 109 -19.90 7.85 3.60
N MET A 110 -20.57 6.73 3.40
CA MET A 110 -20.46 5.93 2.17
C MET A 110 -21.83 5.69 1.55
N GLY A 111 -21.87 5.71 0.21
CA GLY A 111 -23.05 5.25 -0.53
C GLY A 111 -23.20 3.73 -0.50
N ALA A 112 -24.39 3.23 -0.85
CA ALA A 112 -24.70 1.79 -0.81
C ALA A 112 -23.68 0.90 -1.56
N LYS A 113 -23.17 1.36 -2.72
CA LYS A 113 -22.16 0.64 -3.50
C LYS A 113 -20.82 0.51 -2.74
N GLN A 114 -20.37 1.58 -2.10
CA GLN A 114 -19.13 1.60 -1.33
C GLN A 114 -19.25 0.77 -0.06
N GLN A 115 -20.42 0.82 0.59
CA GLN A 115 -20.68 0.01 1.77
C GLN A 115 -20.73 -1.49 1.45
N ALA A 116 -21.30 -1.89 0.31
CA ALA A 116 -21.24 -3.28 -0.14
C ALA A 116 -19.81 -3.75 -0.41
N ARG A 117 -18.94 -2.89 -0.95
CA ARG A 117 -17.50 -3.17 -1.11
C ARG A 117 -16.83 -3.32 0.26
N MET A 118 -17.11 -2.40 1.18
CA MET A 118 -16.59 -2.45 2.55
C MET A 118 -16.93 -3.78 3.24
N GLN A 119 -18.18 -4.22 3.14
CA GLN A 119 -18.61 -5.46 3.77
C GLN A 119 -17.82 -6.66 3.26
N LYS A 120 -17.63 -6.78 1.93
CA LYS A 120 -16.82 -7.85 1.33
C LYS A 120 -15.37 -7.87 1.84
N ILE A 121 -14.78 -6.68 2.03
CA ILE A 121 -13.42 -6.55 2.59
C ILE A 121 -13.39 -7.08 4.03
N LEU A 122 -14.38 -6.71 4.84
CA LEU A 122 -14.48 -7.13 6.23
C LEU A 122 -14.68 -8.64 6.36
N ASP A 123 -15.56 -9.22 5.54
CA ASP A 123 -15.83 -10.66 5.51
C ASP A 123 -14.55 -11.43 5.15
N ALA A 124 -13.86 -11.03 4.08
CA ALA A 124 -12.60 -11.63 3.67
C ALA A 124 -11.51 -11.50 4.76
N TYR A 125 -11.46 -10.36 5.45
CA TYR A 125 -10.51 -10.15 6.54
C TYR A 125 -10.84 -10.99 7.78
N ALA A 126 -12.11 -11.19 8.10
CA ALA A 126 -12.55 -12.06 9.19
C ALA A 126 -12.12 -13.52 8.94
N VAL A 127 -12.31 -14.03 7.72
CA VAL A 127 -11.85 -15.36 7.29
C VAL A 127 -10.33 -15.48 7.43
N TYR A 128 -9.57 -14.51 6.92
CA TYR A 128 -8.12 -14.48 7.06
C TYR A 128 -7.66 -14.51 8.53
N ARG A 129 -8.34 -13.77 9.41
CA ARG A 129 -8.04 -13.71 10.84
C ARG A 129 -8.36 -15.02 11.56
N ALA A 130 -9.44 -15.71 11.18
CA ALA A 130 -9.80 -17.01 11.71
C ALA A 130 -8.76 -18.08 11.32
N GLY A 131 -8.39 -18.14 10.04
CA GLY A 131 -7.34 -19.06 9.57
C GLY A 131 -5.97 -18.80 10.20
N SER A 132 -5.60 -17.53 10.42
CA SER A 132 -4.33 -17.16 11.07
C SER A 132 -4.27 -17.55 12.56
N ARG A 133 -5.41 -17.79 13.22
CA ARG A 133 -5.47 -18.22 14.63
C ARG A 133 -5.26 -19.72 14.81
N HIS A 134 -5.48 -20.52 13.77
CA HIS A 134 -5.29 -21.98 13.81
C HIS A 134 -3.84 -22.44 13.54
N ILE A 135 -2.96 -21.53 13.11
CA ILE A 135 -1.55 -21.83 12.79
C ILE A 135 -0.62 -21.43 13.97
N ARG A 136 -1.19 -21.05 15.12
CA ARG A 136 -0.43 -20.68 16.32
C ARG A 136 -0.56 -21.71 17.42
#